data_AF-A0A378AYC0-F1
#
_entry.id   AF-A0A378AYC0-F1
#
_cell.length_a   1.000
_cell.length_b   1.000
_cell.length_c   1.000
_cell.angle_alpha   90.00
_cell.angle_beta   90.00
_cell.angle_gamma   90.00
#
_symmetry.space_group_name_H-M   'P 1'
#
loop_
_entity.id
_entity.type
_entity.pdbx_description
1 polymer ?
#
loop_
_entity_poly.entity_id
_entity_poly.type
_entity_poly.pdbx_seq_one_letter_code
_entity_poly.pdbx_strand_id
1 'polypeptide(L)'
;MLVKRGWWGQQMMDDSLTGETKPVQLGSDRRLRTIYDTNMRTARSAGQWERIQRTKRAMPYLLYTLGPSREHRAEHLKWADLCLPVDDPFWQTHIGPNGWGCKCGVRQVSKYEYDQLQKNGVPHNVQQLDDSGQPTGHVIRQTVPVRTEAPHVKRVKWVNKRTGEEEIVPEGIDPGWDYNPGMRRQAELERQPAAKQNAFDSDN
;
A
#
# COMPACT_ATOMS: atom_id res chain seq x y z
N MET A 1 -22.02 11.97 -19.43
CA MET A 1 -22.34 12.12 -17.99
C MET A 1 -21.21 12.79 -17.21
N LEU A 2 -19.94 12.39 -17.37
CA LEU A 2 -18.78 13.00 -16.67
C LEU A 2 -18.43 14.42 -17.15
N VAL A 3 -18.53 14.70 -18.45
CA VAL A 3 -18.33 16.04 -19.03
C VAL A 3 -19.35 17.04 -18.46
N LYS A 4 -20.64 16.68 -18.47
CA LYS A 4 -21.71 17.51 -17.91
C LYS A 4 -21.56 17.81 -16.41
N ARG A 5 -20.86 16.96 -15.66
CA ARG A 5 -20.58 17.17 -14.23
C ARG A 5 -19.31 18.01 -13.99
N GLY A 6 -18.56 18.38 -15.03
CA GLY A 6 -17.30 19.12 -14.93
C GLY A 6 -16.09 18.25 -14.57
N TRP A 7 -16.20 16.92 -14.69
CA TRP A 7 -15.12 15.98 -14.31
C TRP A 7 -14.30 15.52 -15.53
N TRP A 8 -14.67 15.96 -16.73
CA TRP A 8 -14.07 15.53 -18.00
C TRP A 8 -14.09 16.66 -19.05
N GLY A 9 -12.97 16.89 -19.76
CA GLY A 9 -12.83 17.91 -20.81
C GLY A 9 -11.69 18.90 -20.54
N GLN A 10 -11.54 19.93 -21.38
CA GLN A 10 -10.62 21.04 -21.09
C GLN A 10 -11.39 22.16 -20.38
N GLN A 11 -10.82 22.71 -19.32
CA GLN A 11 -11.40 23.84 -18.59
C GLN A 11 -10.30 24.81 -18.18
N MET A 12 -10.64 26.10 -18.11
CA MET A 12 -9.74 27.12 -17.58
C MET A 12 -9.72 27.00 -16.06
N MET A 13 -8.53 26.86 -15.48
CA MET A 13 -8.33 26.77 -14.03
C MET A 13 -7.12 27.59 -13.62
N ASP A 14 -7.21 28.25 -12.47
CA ASP A 14 -6.12 29.04 -11.91
C ASP A 14 -5.10 28.12 -11.22
N ASP A 15 -3.82 28.30 -11.54
CA ASP A 15 -2.73 27.61 -10.87
C ASP A 15 -2.60 28.14 -9.42
N SER A 16 -2.68 27.26 -8.44
CA SER A 16 -2.60 27.62 -7.02
C SER A 16 -1.26 28.24 -6.62
N LEU A 17 -0.20 28.02 -7.41
CA LEU A 17 1.14 28.53 -7.11
C LEU A 17 1.43 29.88 -7.79
N THR A 18 0.97 30.07 -9.03
CA THR A 18 1.28 31.27 -9.82
C THR A 18 0.11 32.24 -9.99
N GLY A 19 -1.12 31.80 -9.69
CA GLY A 19 -2.34 32.57 -9.92
C GLY A 19 -2.73 32.73 -11.39
N GLU A 20 -2.01 32.10 -12.32
CA GLU A 20 -2.29 32.19 -13.75
C GLU A 20 -3.41 31.22 -14.16
N THR A 21 -4.39 31.72 -14.93
CA THR A 21 -5.43 30.88 -15.55
C THR A 21 -4.88 30.12 -16.75
N LYS A 22 -4.88 28.78 -16.70
CA LYS A 22 -4.41 27.92 -17.79
C LYS A 22 -5.48 26.92 -18.22
N PRO A 23 -5.54 26.53 -19.51
CA PRO A 23 -6.40 25.45 -19.95
C PRO A 23 -5.83 24.12 -19.42
N VAL A 24 -6.59 23.46 -18.53
CA VAL A 24 -6.22 22.16 -17.96
C VAL A 24 -7.15 21.07 -18.51
N GLN A 25 -6.57 19.90 -18.80
CA GLN A 25 -7.34 18.71 -19.15
C GLN A 25 -7.91 18.08 -17.87
N LEU A 26 -9.17 18.36 -17.58
CA LEU A 26 -9.95 17.69 -16.55
C LEU A 26 -10.24 16.27 -17.03
N GLY A 27 -9.54 15.29 -16.47
CA GLY A 27 -9.80 13.89 -16.76
C GLY A 27 -9.19 13.39 -18.08
N SER A 28 -8.59 12.21 -18.00
CA SER A 28 -8.10 11.43 -19.12
C SER A 28 -8.33 9.95 -18.82
N ASP A 29 -8.36 9.10 -19.84
CA ASP A 29 -8.60 7.66 -19.65
C ASP A 29 -7.54 7.07 -18.71
N ARG A 30 -6.27 7.46 -18.92
CA ARG A 30 -5.15 7.15 -18.04
C ARG A 30 -5.41 7.57 -16.58
N ARG A 31 -5.96 8.77 -16.35
CA ARG A 31 -6.28 9.25 -14.99
C ARG A 31 -7.40 8.42 -14.37
N LEU A 32 -8.47 8.13 -15.10
CA LEU A 32 -9.57 7.31 -14.59
C LEU A 32 -9.10 5.89 -14.25
N ARG A 33 -8.29 5.28 -15.12
CA ARG A 33 -7.67 3.98 -14.84
C ARG A 33 -6.84 4.02 -13.57
N THR A 34 -6.02 5.06 -13.39
CA THR A 34 -5.20 5.23 -12.18
C THR A 34 -6.06 5.35 -10.93
N ILE A 35 -7.13 6.15 -10.97
CA ILE A 35 -8.08 6.31 -9.84
C ILE A 35 -8.75 4.98 -9.54
N TYR A 36 -9.27 4.30 -10.56
CA TYR A 36 -9.94 3.01 -10.41
C TYR A 36 -9.01 1.97 -9.81
N ASP A 37 -7.82 1.77 -10.37
CA ASP A 37 -6.84 0.79 -9.90
C ASP A 37 -6.44 1.05 -8.45
N THR A 38 -6.22 2.32 -8.11
CA THR A 38 -5.86 2.76 -6.75
C THR A 38 -6.97 2.47 -5.75
N ASN A 39 -8.21 2.86 -6.06
CA ASN A 39 -9.35 2.63 -5.21
C ASN A 39 -9.62 1.14 -5.01
N MET A 40 -9.56 0.37 -6.10
CA MET A 40 -9.79 -1.07 -6.04
C MET A 40 -8.71 -1.81 -5.24
N ARG A 41 -7.44 -1.38 -5.29
CA ARG A 41 -6.37 -1.96 -4.47
C ARG A 41 -6.53 -1.62 -3.01
N THR A 42 -6.82 -0.36 -2.70
CA THR A 42 -7.06 0.11 -1.33
C THR A 42 -8.25 -0.62 -0.70
N ALA A 43 -9.36 -0.76 -1.45
CA ALA A 43 -10.53 -1.52 -1.00
C ALA A 43 -10.23 -3.01 -0.77
N ARG A 44 -9.45 -3.65 -1.65
CA ARG A 44 -9.01 -5.04 -1.48
C ARG A 44 -8.12 -5.22 -0.26
N SER A 45 -7.18 -4.31 -0.03
CA SER A 45 -6.32 -4.30 1.17
C SER A 45 -7.16 -4.17 2.44
N ALA A 46 -8.13 -3.25 2.47
CA ALA A 46 -9.04 -3.11 3.60
C ALA A 46 -9.80 -4.41 3.91
N GLY A 47 -10.37 -5.06 2.89
CA GLY A 47 -11.04 -6.35 3.06
C GLY A 47 -10.09 -7.51 3.41
N GLN A 48 -8.83 -7.45 2.95
CA GLN A 48 -7.80 -8.41 3.33
C GLN A 48 -7.47 -8.28 4.82
N TRP A 49 -7.31 -7.05 5.33
CA TRP A 49 -7.04 -6.80 6.74
C TRP A 49 -8.16 -7.29 7.64
N GLU A 50 -9.42 -7.06 7.27
CA GLU A 50 -10.57 -7.58 8.01
C GLU A 50 -10.52 -9.12 8.13
N ARG A 51 -10.20 -9.81 7.01
CA ARG A 51 -10.00 -11.26 7.04
C ARG A 51 -8.82 -11.66 7.92
N ILE A 52 -7.70 -10.93 7.83
CA ILE A 52 -6.51 -11.15 8.67
C ILE A 52 -6.90 -11.09 10.14
N GLN A 53 -7.58 -10.03 10.57
CA GLN A 53 -8.01 -9.87 11.95
C GLN A 53 -8.93 -11.00 12.41
N ARG A 54 -9.83 -11.47 11.54
CA ARG A 54 -10.70 -12.62 11.84
C ARG A 54 -9.92 -13.93 11.99
N THR A 55 -8.87 -14.15 11.20
CA THR A 55 -8.12 -15.42 11.16
C THR A 55 -6.80 -15.39 11.94
N LYS A 56 -6.42 -14.27 12.56
CA LYS A 56 -5.11 -14.10 13.22
C LYS A 56 -4.80 -15.13 14.31
N ARG A 57 -5.82 -15.72 14.94
CA ARG A 57 -5.62 -16.83 15.90
C ARG A 57 -4.99 -18.06 15.24
N ALA A 58 -5.37 -18.38 14.02
CA ALA A 58 -4.85 -19.52 13.26
C ALA A 58 -3.63 -19.15 12.39
N MET A 59 -3.58 -17.90 11.92
CA MET A 59 -2.49 -17.36 11.09
C MET A 59 -1.94 -16.07 11.70
N PRO A 60 -1.12 -16.17 12.75
CA PRO A 60 -0.73 -15.03 13.57
C PRO A 60 0.39 -14.16 12.98
N TYR A 61 0.96 -14.54 11.84
CA TYR A 61 2.07 -13.81 11.20
C TYR A 61 1.69 -13.31 9.81
N LEU A 62 2.31 -12.21 9.40
CA LEU A 62 2.23 -11.62 8.07
C LEU A 62 3.61 -11.58 7.43
N LEU A 63 3.72 -12.07 6.21
CA LEU A 63 4.90 -11.95 5.36
C LEU A 63 4.68 -10.84 4.34
N TYR A 64 5.59 -9.87 4.28
CA TYR A 64 5.56 -8.85 3.24
C TYR A 64 5.98 -9.45 1.89
N THR A 65 5.17 -9.21 0.87
CA THR A 65 5.30 -9.79 -0.46
C THR A 65 5.42 -8.70 -1.52
N LEU A 66 6.35 -8.91 -2.45
CA LEU A 66 6.45 -8.11 -3.65
C LEU A 66 5.36 -8.54 -4.64
N GLY A 67 4.70 -7.56 -5.25
CA GLY A 67 3.72 -7.81 -6.31
C GLY A 67 4.37 -8.13 -7.66
N PRO A 68 3.57 -8.32 -8.72
CA PRO A 68 4.05 -8.64 -10.07
C PRO A 68 4.55 -7.39 -10.83
N SER A 69 5.15 -6.42 -10.14
CA SER A 69 5.75 -5.28 -10.83
C SER A 69 7.12 -5.67 -11.35
N ARG A 70 7.50 -5.19 -12.55
CA ARG A 70 8.85 -5.41 -13.08
C ARG A 70 9.91 -4.74 -12.22
N GLU A 71 9.59 -3.56 -11.72
CA GLU A 71 10.46 -2.74 -10.88
C GLU A 71 9.75 -2.43 -9.57
N HIS A 72 10.52 -2.49 -8.49
CA HIS A 72 10.07 -2.17 -7.14
C HIS A 72 10.90 -1.03 -6.58
N ARG A 73 10.29 -0.24 -5.68
CA ARG A 73 11.01 0.76 -4.90
C ARG A 73 12.08 0.06 -4.05
N ALA A 74 13.24 0.69 -3.89
CA ALA A 74 14.36 0.09 -3.15
C ALA A 74 13.98 -0.23 -1.69
N GLU A 75 13.17 0.62 -1.08
CA GLU A 75 12.63 0.44 0.26
C GLU A 75 11.75 -0.81 0.35
N HIS A 76 10.94 -1.07 -0.68
CA HIS A 76 10.04 -2.23 -0.69
C HIS A 76 10.83 -3.54 -0.85
N LEU A 77 11.95 -3.51 -1.57
CA LEU A 77 12.89 -4.64 -1.63
C LEU A 77 13.51 -4.92 -0.25
N LYS A 78 13.80 -3.89 0.54
CA LYS A 78 14.25 -4.04 1.94
C LYS A 78 13.18 -4.60 2.87
N TRP A 79 11.91 -4.55 2.48
CA TRP A 79 10.82 -5.16 3.25
C TRP A 79 10.40 -6.53 2.75
N ALA A 80 10.81 -6.92 1.54
CA ALA A 80 10.54 -8.26 1.00
C ALA A 80 10.95 -9.34 2.01
N ASP A 81 10.07 -10.31 2.28
CA ASP A 81 10.39 -11.43 3.18
C ASP A 81 10.52 -11.05 4.67
N LEU A 82 10.05 -9.85 5.04
CA LEU A 82 9.81 -9.48 6.43
C LEU A 82 8.55 -10.18 6.95
N CYS A 83 8.71 -11.00 7.97
CA CYS A 83 7.66 -11.77 8.61
C CYS A 83 7.49 -11.35 10.07
N LEU A 84 6.38 -10.68 10.38
CA LEU A 84 6.10 -10.13 11.71
C LEU A 84 4.73 -10.60 12.22
N PRO A 85 4.48 -10.60 13.54
CA PRO A 85 3.15 -10.81 14.07
C PRO A 85 2.12 -9.84 13.47
N VAL A 86 0.87 -10.28 13.33
CA VAL A 86 -0.23 -9.47 12.78
C VAL A 86 -0.41 -8.14 13.54
N ASP A 87 -0.19 -8.14 14.85
CA ASP A 87 -0.39 -6.98 15.71
C ASP A 87 0.87 -6.08 15.82
N ASP A 88 1.92 -6.35 15.04
CA ASP A 88 3.13 -5.53 15.01
C ASP A 88 2.82 -4.10 14.48
N PRO A 89 3.33 -3.03 15.14
CA PRO A 89 3.10 -1.64 14.71
C PRO A 89 3.53 -1.34 13.28
N PHE A 90 4.47 -2.09 12.71
CA PHE A 90 4.90 -1.95 11.32
C PHE A 90 3.71 -1.99 10.34
N TRP A 91 2.71 -2.84 10.61
CA TRP A 91 1.53 -3.01 9.76
C TRP A 91 0.50 -1.89 9.85
N GLN A 92 0.70 -0.91 10.74
CA GLN A 92 -0.13 0.31 10.77
C GLN A 92 0.03 1.14 9.51
N THR A 93 1.15 1.00 8.78
CA THR A 93 1.43 1.76 7.56
C THR A 93 1.95 0.90 6.40
N HIS A 94 2.60 -0.24 6.64
CA HIS A 94 3.32 -1.00 5.61
C HIS A 94 2.55 -2.21 5.03
N ILE A 95 1.21 -2.20 5.07
CA ILE A 95 0.41 -3.35 4.60
C ILE A 95 0.19 -3.40 3.08
N GLY A 96 0.41 -2.29 2.38
CA GLY A 96 0.13 -2.17 0.96
C GLY A 96 -1.34 -1.83 0.66
N PRO A 97 -1.64 -1.06 -0.40
CA PRO A 97 -0.68 -0.36 -1.27
C PRO A 97 0.07 0.74 -0.50
N ASN A 98 1.38 0.90 -0.76
CA ASN A 98 2.23 1.88 -0.09
C ASN A 98 2.45 3.15 -0.93
N GLY A 99 1.60 3.38 -1.93
CA GLY A 99 1.73 4.49 -2.85
C GLY A 99 1.24 4.19 -4.27
N TRP A 100 1.40 5.17 -5.15
CA TRP A 100 0.94 5.08 -6.54
C TRP A 100 1.61 3.91 -7.26
N GLY A 101 0.79 3.13 -7.96
CA GLY A 101 1.24 1.97 -8.75
C GLY A 101 1.81 0.81 -7.92
N CYS A 102 1.82 0.88 -6.59
CA CYS A 102 2.32 -0.19 -5.73
C CYS A 102 1.42 -1.44 -5.86
N LYS A 103 2.06 -2.59 -6.03
CA LYS A 103 1.39 -3.90 -6.09
C LYS A 103 1.84 -4.85 -4.98
N CYS A 104 2.72 -4.40 -4.10
CA CYS A 104 3.15 -5.14 -2.93
C CYS A 104 1.98 -5.27 -1.94
N GLY A 105 2.07 -6.26 -1.06
CA GLY A 105 1.07 -6.52 -0.04
C GLY A 105 1.56 -7.54 0.96
N VAL A 106 0.66 -8.12 1.74
CA VAL A 106 1.00 -9.11 2.77
C VAL A 106 0.37 -10.47 2.50
N ARG A 107 0.97 -11.52 3.03
CA ARG A 107 0.42 -12.87 3.05
C ARG A 107 0.37 -13.38 4.48
N GLN A 108 -0.75 -14.01 4.85
CA GLN A 108 -0.88 -14.67 6.15
C GLN A 108 -0.02 -15.93 6.22
N VAL A 109 0.61 -16.13 7.38
CA VAL A 109 1.52 -17.24 7.67
C VAL A 109 1.10 -17.89 8.98
N SER A 110 0.99 -19.22 8.97
CA SER A 110 0.72 -20.01 10.18
C SER A 110 1.97 -20.11 11.07
N LYS A 111 1.80 -20.46 12.35
CA LYS A 111 2.96 -20.68 13.24
C LYS A 111 3.90 -21.77 12.71
N TYR A 112 3.34 -22.88 12.21
CA TYR A 112 4.14 -23.96 11.61
C TYR A 112 4.95 -23.45 10.41
N GLU A 113 4.32 -22.72 9.50
CA GLU A 113 5.01 -22.18 8.33
C GLU A 113 6.07 -21.14 8.73
N TYR A 114 5.79 -20.29 9.72
CA TYR A 114 6.77 -19.36 10.27
C TYR A 114 8.03 -20.08 10.77
N ASP A 115 7.88 -21.15 11.55
CA ASP A 115 9.00 -21.96 12.04
C ASP A 115 9.79 -22.60 10.88
N GLN A 116 9.11 -23.00 9.80
CA GLN A 116 9.77 -23.52 8.59
C GLN A 116 10.53 -22.42 7.84
N LEU A 117 9.96 -21.22 7.70
CA LEU A 117 10.63 -20.09 7.05
C LEU A 117 11.87 -19.65 7.83
N GLN A 118 11.82 -19.69 9.17
CA GLN A 118 13.00 -19.38 10.01
C GLN A 118 14.14 -20.38 9.80
N LYS A 119 13.81 -21.67 9.66
CA LYS A 119 14.82 -22.73 9.46
C LYS A 119 15.34 -22.80 8.02
N ASN A 120 14.42 -22.69 7.06
CA ASN A 120 14.67 -23.02 5.66
C ASN A 120 14.72 -21.81 4.75
N GLY A 121 14.44 -20.60 5.24
CA GLY A 121 14.30 -19.38 4.45
C GLY A 121 13.05 -19.32 3.57
N VAL A 122 12.87 -18.18 2.90
CA VAL A 122 11.83 -17.95 1.90
C VAL A 122 12.35 -18.38 0.52
N PRO A 123 11.61 -19.22 -0.21
CA PRO A 123 11.98 -19.61 -1.56
C PRO A 123 11.58 -18.54 -2.59
N HIS A 124 12.54 -18.16 -3.43
CA HIS A 124 12.38 -17.26 -4.56
C HIS A 124 12.68 -17.97 -5.87
N ASN A 125 11.86 -17.67 -6.86
CA ASN A 125 12.08 -18.07 -8.24
C ASN A 125 12.86 -16.95 -8.93
N VAL A 126 14.16 -17.17 -9.18
CA VAL A 126 15.06 -16.17 -9.75
C VAL A 126 15.44 -16.59 -11.17
N GLN A 127 15.46 -15.63 -12.07
CA GLN A 127 15.91 -15.85 -13.44
C GLN A 127 17.40 -16.20 -13.42
N GLN A 128 17.75 -17.37 -13.97
CA GLN A 128 19.14 -17.74 -14.16
C GLN A 128 19.76 -16.82 -15.22
N LEU A 129 20.95 -16.32 -14.91
CA LEU A 129 21.78 -15.51 -15.81
C LEU A 129 22.94 -16.37 -16.30
N ASP A 130 23.36 -16.17 -17.54
CA ASP A 130 24.59 -16.78 -18.07
C ASP A 130 25.84 -16.00 -17.61
N ASP A 131 27.02 -16.48 -18.03
CA ASP A 131 28.31 -15.87 -17.70
C ASP A 131 28.44 -14.42 -18.24
N SER A 132 27.60 -14.04 -19.20
CA SER A 132 27.53 -12.69 -19.78
C SER A 132 26.46 -11.80 -19.13
N GLY A 133 25.74 -12.30 -18.12
CA GLY A 133 24.69 -11.59 -17.40
C GLY A 133 23.35 -11.53 -18.14
N GLN A 134 23.15 -12.29 -19.22
CA GLN A 134 21.88 -12.34 -19.94
C GLN A 134 20.93 -13.40 -19.38
N PRO A 135 19.61 -13.16 -19.36
CA PRO A 135 18.62 -14.15 -18.94
C PRO A 135 18.64 -15.41 -19.82
N THR A 136 18.85 -16.58 -19.23
CA THR A 136 18.84 -17.86 -19.96
C THR A 136 17.44 -18.42 -20.26
N GLY A 137 16.39 -17.78 -19.73
CA GLY A 137 15.01 -18.29 -19.78
C GLY A 137 14.70 -19.38 -18.73
N HIS A 138 15.71 -19.93 -18.05
CA HIS A 138 15.53 -20.87 -16.95
C HIS A 138 15.37 -20.16 -15.60
N VAL A 139 14.60 -20.75 -14.70
CA VAL A 139 14.37 -20.20 -13.35
C VAL A 139 14.99 -21.16 -12.34
N ILE A 140 15.81 -20.62 -11.45
CA ILE A 140 16.38 -21.35 -10.32
C ILE A 140 15.64 -20.98 -9.05
N ARG A 141 15.55 -21.95 -8.14
CA ARG A 141 15.02 -21.72 -6.80
C ARG A 141 16.15 -21.29 -5.89
N GLN A 142 16.13 -20.03 -5.49
CA GLN A 142 17.05 -19.47 -4.50
C GLN A 142 16.31 -19.30 -3.18
N THR A 143 16.98 -19.59 -2.08
CA THR A 143 16.45 -19.37 -0.74
C THR A 143 17.07 -18.12 -0.13
N VAL A 144 16.24 -17.26 0.46
CA VAL A 144 16.66 -16.05 1.17
C VAL A 144 16.25 -16.17 2.64
N PRO A 145 17.08 -15.77 3.62
CA PRO A 145 16.68 -15.81 5.03
C PRO A 145 15.48 -14.90 5.30
N VAL A 146 14.48 -15.42 6.02
CA VAL A 146 13.33 -14.63 6.47
C VAL A 146 13.77 -13.61 7.52
N ARG A 147 13.29 -12.38 7.40
CA ARG A 147 13.52 -11.34 8.44
C ARG A 147 12.38 -11.37 9.43
N THR A 148 12.69 -11.39 10.73
CA THR A 148 11.67 -11.52 11.79
C THR A 148 11.66 -10.38 12.78
N GLU A 149 12.51 -9.37 12.56
CA GLU A 149 12.58 -8.16 13.36
C GLU A 149 12.16 -6.96 12.51
N ALA A 150 11.31 -6.11 13.07
CA ALA A 150 10.81 -4.93 12.39
C ALA A 150 11.96 -3.92 12.19
N PRO A 151 12.21 -3.45 10.95
CA PRO A 151 13.21 -2.42 10.73
C PRO A 151 12.76 -1.09 11.34
N HIS A 152 13.72 -0.26 11.76
CA HIS A 152 13.41 1.08 12.21
C HIS A 152 12.78 1.90 11.08
N VAL A 153 11.56 2.39 11.30
CA VAL A 153 10.83 3.20 10.32
C VAL A 153 11.39 4.62 10.32
N LYS A 154 12.25 4.94 9.35
CA LYS A 154 12.75 6.30 9.14
C LYS A 154 11.61 7.15 8.58
N ARG A 155 11.37 8.33 9.18
CA ARG A 155 10.44 9.32 8.64
C ARG A 155 11.19 10.33 7.78
N VAL A 156 10.65 10.60 6.60
CA VAL A 156 11.22 11.54 5.63
C VAL A 156 10.23 12.68 5.39
N LYS A 157 10.78 13.87 5.17
CA LYS A 157 10.00 15.04 4.79
C LYS A 157 9.71 14.98 3.30
N TRP A 158 8.44 15.00 2.95
CA TRP A 158 7.95 15.08 1.59
C TRP A 158 7.34 16.46 1.34
N VAL A 159 7.66 17.05 0.19
CA VAL A 159 7.15 18.38 -0.19
C VAL A 159 6.26 18.25 -1.41
N ASN A 160 5.02 18.72 -1.27
CA ASN A 160 4.08 18.78 -2.37
C ASN A 160 4.54 19.85 -3.37
N LYS A 161 5.00 19.43 -4.54
CA LYS A 161 5.48 20.36 -5.57
C LYS A 161 4.41 21.34 -6.09
N ARG A 162 3.12 21.03 -5.89
CA ARG A 162 2.00 21.87 -6.35
C ARG A 162 1.58 22.91 -5.32
N THR A 163 1.55 22.55 -4.04
CA THR A 163 1.06 23.42 -2.95
C THR A 163 2.17 24.00 -2.08
N GLY A 164 3.38 23.44 -2.14
CA GLY A 164 4.48 23.78 -1.23
C GLY A 164 4.33 23.20 0.18
N GLU A 165 3.22 22.51 0.46
CA GLU A 165 2.96 21.90 1.78
C GLU A 165 3.94 20.77 2.06
N GLU A 166 4.35 20.67 3.31
CA GLU A 166 5.33 19.71 3.78
C GLU A 166 4.63 18.67 4.67
N GLU A 167 4.86 17.40 4.39
CA GLU A 167 4.30 16.27 5.13
C GLU A 167 5.43 15.34 5.57
N ILE A 168 5.30 14.74 6.75
CA ILE A 168 6.28 13.77 7.25
C ILE A 168 5.71 12.38 7.05
N VAL A 169 6.30 11.60 6.15
CA VAL A 169 5.84 10.25 5.79
C VAL A 169 6.91 9.19 6.09
N PRO A 170 6.55 7.93 6.35
CA PRO A 170 7.52 6.84 6.39
C PRO A 170 8.31 6.72 5.08
N GLU A 171 9.61 6.45 5.17
CA GLU A 171 10.47 6.22 4.00
C GLU A 171 9.91 5.06 3.15
N GLY A 172 9.75 5.28 1.85
CA GLY A 172 9.18 4.29 0.93
C GLY A 172 7.65 4.23 0.89
N ILE A 173 6.95 5.08 1.63
CA ILE A 173 5.48 5.25 1.56
C ILE A 173 5.15 6.62 0.96
N ASP A 174 4.29 6.65 -0.06
CA ASP A 174 3.82 7.91 -0.63
C ASP A 174 2.80 8.59 0.33
N PRO A 175 2.75 9.94 0.38
CA PRO A 175 1.76 10.67 1.17
C PRO A 175 0.32 10.25 0.87
N GLY A 176 -0.49 10.07 1.91
CA GLY A 176 -1.85 9.54 1.79
C GLY A 176 -1.95 8.01 1.71
N TRP A 177 -0.84 7.29 1.88
CA TRP A 177 -0.80 5.83 2.11
C TRP A 177 -0.14 5.46 3.44
N ASP A 178 0.14 6.43 4.30
CA ASP A 178 0.75 6.28 5.62
C ASP A 178 -0.27 5.80 6.68
N TYR A 179 -1.21 4.94 6.28
CA TYR A 179 -2.18 4.31 7.16
C TYR A 179 -2.59 2.94 6.63
N ASN A 180 -3.10 2.09 7.52
CA ASN A 180 -3.67 0.80 7.17
C ASN A 180 -5.13 0.98 6.73
N PRO A 181 -5.47 0.68 5.45
CA PRO A 181 -6.83 0.90 4.95
C PRO A 181 -7.91 0.11 5.69
N GLY A 182 -7.56 -1.08 6.19
CA GLY A 182 -8.47 -1.91 6.95
C GLY A 182 -8.77 -1.35 8.33
N MET A 183 -7.73 -0.95 9.06
CA MET A 183 -7.90 -0.29 10.37
C MET A 183 -8.72 0.99 10.24
N ARG A 184 -8.42 1.83 9.23
CA ARG A 184 -9.16 3.08 9.04
C ARG A 184 -10.62 2.85 8.67
N ARG A 185 -10.91 1.83 7.85
CA ARG A 185 -12.28 1.43 7.51
C ARG A 185 -13.04 0.96 8.76
N GLN A 186 -12.43 0.14 9.61
CA GLN A 186 -13.05 -0.32 10.86
C GLN A 186 -13.38 0.85 11.79
N ALA A 187 -12.42 1.75 12.02
CA ALA A 187 -12.63 2.94 12.85
C ALA A 187 -13.77 3.83 12.33
N GLU A 188 -13.89 3.99 11.00
CA GLU A 188 -14.96 4.78 10.40
C GLU A 188 -16.33 4.09 10.50
N LEU A 189 -16.38 2.75 10.35
CA LEU A 189 -17.59 1.96 10.54
C LEU A 189 -18.11 2.00 11.98
N GLU A 190 -17.22 2.15 12.97
CA GLU A 190 -17.58 2.33 14.38
C GLU A 190 -18.02 3.78 14.67
N ARG A 191 -17.33 4.76 14.07
CA ARG A 191 -17.63 6.19 14.26
C ARG A 191 -18.98 6.62 13.71
N GLN A 192 -19.37 6.18 12.52
CA GLN A 192 -20.62 6.60 11.87
C GLN A 192 -21.89 6.29 12.67
N PRO A 193 -22.10 5.06 13.18
CA PRO A 193 -23.27 4.78 14.02
C PRO A 193 -23.24 5.55 15.33
N ALA A 194 -22.07 5.71 15.97
CA ALA A 194 -21.94 6.53 17.17
C ALA A 194 -22.32 8.01 16.92
N ALA A 195 -21.88 8.57 15.80
CA ALA A 195 -22.24 9.94 15.41
C ALA A 195 -23.74 10.10 15.15
N LYS A 196 -24.37 9.10 14.51
CA LYS A 196 -25.82 9.09 14.29
C LYS A 196 -26.61 8.94 15.60
N GLN A 197 -26.12 8.10 16.51
CA GLN A 197 -26.74 7.92 17.83
C GLN A 197 -26.70 9.21 18.64
N ASN A 198 -25.54 9.86 18.71
CA ASN A 198 -25.39 11.14 19.41
C ASN A 198 -26.29 12.23 18.82
N ALA A 199 -26.44 12.28 17.49
CA ALA A 199 -27.36 13.22 16.84
C ALA A 199 -28.82 12.93 17.18
N PHE A 200 -29.21 11.66 17.26
CA PHE A 200 -30.57 11.27 17.68
C PHE A 200 -30.83 11.62 19.16
N ASP A 201 -29.85 11.40 20.03
CA ASP A 201 -29.97 11.66 21.46
C ASP A 201 -29.93 13.17 21.79
N SER A 202 -29.33 14.01 20.94
CA SER A 202 -29.33 15.47 21.10
C SER A 202 -30.60 16.17 20.62
N ASP A 203 -31.42 15.50 19.82
CA ASP A 203 -32.67 16.01 19.26
C ASP A 203 -33.91 15.67 20.14
N ASN A 204 -33.71 14.96 21.27
CA ASN A 204 -34.71 14.62 22.29
C ASN A 204 -34.45 15.37 23.61
#